data_AF-A0AAU9JVN6-F1
#
_entry.id   AF-A0AAU9JVN6-F1
#
_cell.length_a   1.000
_cell.length_b   1.000
_cell.length_c   1.000
_cell.angle_alpha   90.00
_cell.angle_beta   90.00
_cell.angle_gamma   90.00
#
_symmetry.space_group_name_H-M   'P 1'
#
loop_
_entity.id
_entity.type
_entity.pdbx_description
1 polymer ?
#
loop_
_entity_poly.entity_id
_entity_poly.type
_entity_poly.pdbx_seq_one_letter_code
_entity_poly.pdbx_strand_id
1 'polypeptide(L)'
;MDFLDEVLSIEDKAFQEGYEIGKKIAEETNRKASHLEGFEIGKKIGWEIGYIKEYAMIIGENPPTERIRKLSESIQQFDITPDLDFEEFEMKLNTLRALYKNILSLLKVKPSLSTPSDIF
;
A
#
# COMPACT_ATOMS: atom_id res chain seq x y z
N MET A 1 -2.12 -26.07 -23.52
CA MET A 1 -1.70 -25.83 -22.13
C MET A 1 -2.58 -24.71 -21.65
N ASP A 2 -3.46 -24.96 -20.69
CA ASP A 2 -4.48 -23.99 -20.27
C ASP A 2 -3.85 -22.93 -19.37
N PHE A 3 -4.28 -21.68 -19.54
CA PHE A 3 -3.82 -20.51 -18.77
C PHE A 3 -3.87 -20.73 -17.25
N LEU A 4 -4.80 -21.55 -16.78
CA LEU A 4 -4.94 -21.91 -15.37
C LEU A 4 -3.77 -22.78 -14.85
N ASP A 5 -3.21 -23.68 -15.67
CA ASP A 5 -2.08 -24.53 -15.25
C ASP A 5 -0.78 -23.72 -15.16
N GLU A 6 -0.64 -22.67 -15.97
CA GLU A 6 0.53 -21.80 -15.97
C GLU A 6 0.53 -20.85 -14.76
N VAL A 7 -0.64 -20.28 -14.42
CA VAL A 7 -0.83 -19.43 -13.23
C VAL A 7 -0.60 -20.22 -11.94
N LEU A 8 -1.14 -21.44 -11.84
CA LEU A 8 -0.92 -22.30 -10.67
C LEU A 8 0.56 -22.67 -10.46
N SER A 9 1.31 -22.88 -11.54
CA SER A 9 2.74 -23.20 -11.46
C SER A 9 3.61 -22.02 -11.02
N ILE A 10 3.17 -20.79 -11.28
CA ILE A 10 3.86 -19.55 -10.89
C ILE A 10 3.57 -19.24 -9.42
N GLU A 11 2.33 -19.43 -8.97
CA GLU A 11 1.95 -19.25 -7.57
C GLU A 11 2.67 -20.21 -6.63
N ASP A 12 2.80 -21.49 -7.00
CA ASP A 12 3.48 -22.49 -6.17
C ASP A 12 4.99 -22.22 -6.02
N LYS A 13 5.63 -21.71 -7.08
CA LYS A 13 7.05 -21.33 -7.02
C LYS A 13 7.29 -20.07 -6.19
N ALA A 14 6.46 -19.05 -6.37
CA ALA A 14 6.53 -17.83 -5.56
C ALA A 14 6.27 -18.13 -4.08
N PHE A 15 5.38 -19.08 -3.78
CA PHE A 15 5.09 -19.52 -2.43
C PHE A 15 6.28 -20.27 -1.79
N GLN A 16 6.92 -21.21 -2.52
CA GLN A 16 8.09 -21.94 -2.01
C GLN A 16 9.29 -21.04 -1.76
N GLU A 17 9.59 -20.09 -2.66
CA GLU A 17 10.68 -19.14 -2.46
C GLU A 17 10.40 -18.20 -1.28
N GLY A 18 9.16 -17.72 -1.13
CA GLY A 18 8.75 -16.91 0.02
C GLY A 18 8.85 -17.67 1.35
N TYR A 19 8.55 -18.97 1.34
CA TYR A 19 8.60 -19.81 2.54
C TYR A 19 10.02 -20.06 3.05
N GLU A 20 10.97 -20.39 2.17
CA GLU A 20 12.36 -20.63 2.60
C GLU A 20 13.05 -19.36 3.10
N ILE A 21 12.78 -18.22 2.45
CA ILE A 21 13.27 -16.91 2.89
C ILE A 21 12.67 -16.55 4.25
N GLY A 22 11.36 -16.77 4.44
CA GLY A 22 10.67 -16.53 5.70
C GLY A 22 11.19 -17.38 6.86
N LYS A 23 11.55 -18.65 6.60
CA LYS A 23 12.09 -19.56 7.62
C LYS A 23 13.48 -19.16 8.10
N LYS A 24 14.39 -18.78 7.18
CA LYS A 24 15.71 -18.25 7.54
C LYS A 24 15.61 -16.95 8.34
N ILE A 25 14.69 -16.08 7.93
CA ILE A 25 14.39 -14.84 8.64
C ILE A 25 13.69 -15.14 9.98
N ALA A 26 13.07 -16.29 10.19
CA ALA A 26 12.45 -16.65 11.48
C ALA A 26 13.46 -17.23 12.50
N GLU A 27 14.51 -17.92 12.08
CA GLU A 27 15.49 -18.52 13.00
C GLU A 27 16.43 -17.50 13.68
N GLU A 28 16.67 -16.34 13.05
CA GLU A 28 17.46 -15.25 13.63
C GLU A 28 16.65 -14.39 14.68
N THR A 29 15.43 -14.79 15.06
CA THR A 29 14.32 -13.91 15.57
C THR A 29 14.06 -13.90 17.07
N ASN A 30 14.90 -14.43 17.95
CA ASN A 30 14.67 -14.23 19.40
C ASN A 30 15.02 -12.81 19.90
N ARG A 31 15.34 -11.89 18.98
CA ARG A 31 15.57 -10.44 19.18
C ARG A 31 14.51 -9.54 18.52
N LYS A 32 13.45 -10.14 17.98
CA LYS A 32 12.88 -9.70 16.70
C LYS A 32 11.35 -9.53 16.72
N ALA A 33 10.70 -9.65 17.88
CA ALA A 33 9.27 -9.33 18.03
C ALA A 33 8.95 -7.84 17.70
N SER A 34 9.76 -6.90 18.22
CA SER A 34 9.57 -5.46 17.95
C SER A 34 9.98 -5.05 16.53
N HIS A 35 10.94 -5.76 15.93
CA HIS A 35 11.34 -5.54 14.54
C HIS A 35 10.34 -6.14 13.55
N LEU A 36 9.73 -7.28 13.86
CA LEU A 36 8.68 -7.88 13.02
C LEU A 36 7.43 -7.00 13.01
N GLU A 37 7.00 -6.50 14.17
CA GLU A 37 5.85 -5.58 14.25
C GLU A 37 6.12 -4.29 13.48
N GLY A 38 7.28 -3.66 13.67
CA GLY A 38 7.67 -2.48 12.90
C GLY A 38 7.81 -2.75 11.40
N PHE A 39 8.31 -3.92 11.02
CA PHE A 39 8.43 -4.35 9.62
C PHE A 39 7.06 -4.61 8.98
N GLU A 40 6.15 -5.31 9.68
CA GLU A 40 4.81 -5.57 9.18
C GLU A 40 3.99 -4.28 9.08
N ILE A 41 4.12 -3.36 10.04
CA ILE A 41 3.52 -2.02 9.96
C ILE A 41 4.10 -1.25 8.76
N GLY A 42 5.42 -1.23 8.62
CA GLY A 42 6.10 -0.58 7.49
C GLY A 42 5.67 -1.16 6.13
N LYS A 43 5.53 -2.49 6.04
CA LYS A 43 5.03 -3.19 4.85
C LYS A 43 3.59 -2.81 4.52
N LYS A 44 2.71 -2.77 5.53
CA LYS A 44 1.31 -2.33 5.35
C LYS A 44 1.24 -0.89 4.87
N ILE A 45 2.01 0.02 5.47
CA ILE A 45 2.03 1.43 5.07
C ILE A 45 2.62 1.60 3.67
N GLY A 46 3.71 0.91 3.35
CA GLY A 46 4.31 0.93 2.01
C GLY A 46 3.34 0.43 0.94
N TRP A 47 2.63 -0.66 1.22
CA TRP A 47 1.57 -1.16 0.34
C TRP A 47 0.42 -0.16 0.20
N GLU A 48 -0.04 0.46 1.29
CA GLU A 48 -1.10 1.47 1.28
C GLU A 48 -0.72 2.68 0.41
N ILE A 49 0.49 3.21 0.59
CA ILE A 49 1.01 4.34 -0.20
C ILE A 49 1.07 3.95 -1.68
N GLY A 50 1.63 2.78 -2.00
CA GLY A 50 1.73 2.27 -3.37
C GLY A 50 0.35 2.12 -4.01
N TYR A 51 -0.60 1.51 -3.30
CA TYR A 51 -1.97 1.33 -3.77
C TYR A 51 -2.68 2.67 -4.04
N ILE A 52 -2.58 3.64 -3.12
CA ILE A 52 -3.20 4.96 -3.31
C ILE A 52 -2.61 5.67 -4.54
N LYS A 53 -1.29 5.63 -4.71
CA LYS A 53 -0.61 6.24 -5.86
C LYS A 53 -1.02 5.57 -7.16
N GLU A 54 -1.00 4.25 -7.23
CA GLU A 54 -1.40 3.52 -8.44
C GLU A 54 -2.86 3.78 -8.79
N TYR A 55 -3.75 3.76 -7.80
CA TYR A 55 -5.17 4.07 -7.99
C TYR A 55 -5.38 5.48 -8.54
N ALA A 56 -4.69 6.47 -7.97
CA ALA A 56 -4.76 7.84 -8.44
C ALA A 56 -4.19 8.00 -9.86
N MET A 57 -3.17 7.24 -10.23
CA MET A 57 -2.61 7.25 -11.59
C MET A 57 -3.66 6.77 -12.60
N ILE A 58 -4.23 5.58 -12.36
CA ILE A 58 -5.24 4.96 -13.25
C ILE A 58 -6.46 5.88 -13.42
N ILE A 59 -6.97 6.45 -12.32
CA ILE A 59 -8.11 7.37 -12.39
C ILE A 59 -7.72 8.70 -13.04
N GLY A 60 -6.48 9.14 -12.87
CA GLY A 60 -5.93 10.37 -13.44
C GLY A 60 -5.77 10.34 -14.97
N GLU A 61 -5.60 9.16 -15.57
CA GLU A 61 -5.52 9.00 -17.04
C GLU A 61 -6.85 9.34 -17.72
N ASN A 62 -7.99 9.00 -17.10
CA ASN A 62 -9.33 9.27 -17.61
C ASN A 62 -10.24 9.80 -16.50
N PRO A 63 -10.02 11.04 -16.03
CA PRO A 63 -10.68 11.56 -14.85
C PRO A 63 -12.15 11.91 -15.16
N PRO A 64 -13.13 11.43 -14.37
CA PRO A 64 -14.55 11.74 -14.59
C PRO A 64 -14.88 13.23 -14.39
N THR A 65 -14.06 13.93 -13.60
CA THR A 65 -14.20 15.37 -13.35
C THR A 65 -12.83 16.03 -13.22
N GLU A 66 -12.78 17.32 -13.53
CA GLU A 66 -11.60 18.16 -13.33
C GLU A 66 -11.11 18.18 -11.86
N ARG A 67 -12.04 18.06 -10.90
CA ARG A 67 -11.69 17.97 -9.48
C ARG A 67 -10.93 16.67 -9.17
N ILE A 68 -11.34 15.55 -9.77
CA ILE A 68 -10.66 14.26 -9.61
C ILE A 68 -9.27 14.31 -10.25
N ARG A 69 -9.12 14.95 -11.42
CA ARG A 69 -7.82 15.15 -12.06
C ARG A 69 -6.83 15.85 -11.12
N LYS A 70 -7.21 16.99 -10.55
CA LYS A 70 -6.37 17.77 -9.62
C LYS A 70 -5.99 17.00 -8.36
N LEU A 71 -6.93 16.25 -7.80
CA LEU A 71 -6.65 15.39 -6.63
C LEU A 71 -5.68 14.26 -6.99
N SER A 72 -5.84 13.65 -8.16
CA SER A 72 -4.96 12.59 -8.66
C SER A 72 -3.54 13.11 -8.86
N GLU A 73 -3.39 14.28 -9.48
CA GLU A 73 -2.10 14.98 -9.64
C GLU A 73 -1.45 15.30 -8.28
N SER A 74 -2.25 15.76 -7.32
CA SER A 74 -1.77 16.06 -5.96
C SER A 74 -1.26 14.80 -5.25
N ILE A 75 -1.89 13.64 -5.48
CA ILE A 75 -1.45 12.35 -4.95
C ILE A 75 -0.15 11.87 -5.64
N GLN A 76 -0.02 12.05 -6.96
CA GLN A 76 1.18 11.66 -7.69
C GLN A 76 2.41 12.47 -7.26
N GLN A 77 2.21 13.77 -7.00
CA GLN A 77 3.27 14.66 -6.51
C GLN A 77 3.57 14.48 -5.02
N PHE A 78 2.82 13.62 -4.33
CA PHE A 78 2.95 13.44 -2.90
C PHE A 78 4.20 12.62 -2.57
N ASP A 79 5.17 13.23 -1.89
CA ASP A 79 6.44 12.60 -1.57
C ASP A 79 6.53 12.21 -0.09
N ILE A 80 6.77 10.92 0.14
CA ILE A 80 6.97 10.29 1.45
C ILE A 80 8.30 9.58 1.37
N THR A 81 9.32 10.17 1.99
CA THR A 81 10.70 9.70 1.93
C THR A 81 11.12 9.09 3.27
N PRO A 82 12.13 8.21 3.29
CA PRO A 82 12.56 7.52 4.53
C PRO A 82 13.26 8.42 5.56
N ASP A 83 13.68 9.62 5.14
CA ASP A 83 14.40 10.61 5.96
C ASP A 83 13.48 11.56 6.74
N LEU A 84 12.16 11.45 6.56
CA LEU A 84 11.18 12.17 7.35
C LEU A 84 11.23 11.75 8.81
N ASP A 85 11.08 12.71 9.71
CA ASP A 85 10.78 12.36 11.09
C ASP A 85 9.38 11.76 11.22
N PHE A 86 9.11 11.13 12.37
CA PHE A 86 7.86 10.38 12.57
C PHE A 86 6.61 11.28 12.50
N GLU A 87 6.68 12.50 13.03
CA GLU A 87 5.55 13.43 13.05
C GLU A 87 5.23 13.94 11.64
N GLU A 88 6.27 14.30 10.88
CA GLU A 88 6.13 14.69 9.48
C GLU A 88 5.62 13.55 8.61
N PHE A 89 6.13 12.33 8.83
CA PHE A 89 5.65 11.12 8.17
C PHE A 89 4.17 10.85 8.42
N GLU A 90 3.72 10.89 9.69
CA GLU A 90 2.31 10.67 10.03
C GLU A 90 1.40 11.75 9.42
N MET A 91 1.82 13.02 9.49
CA MET A 91 1.08 14.13 8.89
C MET A 91 0.93 13.93 7.38
N LYS A 92 2.02 13.55 6.70
CA LYS A 92 2.01 13.28 5.25
C LYS A 92 1.13 12.08 4.92
N LEU A 93 1.25 10.97 5.64
CA LEU A 93 0.43 9.78 5.44
C LEU A 93 -1.07 10.07 5.63
N ASN A 94 -1.43 10.82 6.66
CA ASN A 94 -2.82 11.22 6.92
C ASN A 94 -3.36 12.17 5.83
N THR A 95 -2.52 13.05 5.31
CA THR A 95 -2.87 13.91 4.17
C THR A 95 -3.14 13.08 2.91
N LEU A 96 -2.26 12.11 2.59
CA LEU A 96 -2.43 11.19 1.47
C LEU A 96 -3.76 10.41 1.58
N ARG A 97 -4.05 9.87 2.77
CA ARG A 97 -5.32 9.19 3.07
C ARG A 97 -6.54 10.09 2.87
N ALA A 98 -6.45 11.37 3.27
CA ALA A 98 -7.54 12.33 3.09
C ALA A 98 -7.81 12.64 1.60
N LEU A 99 -6.76 12.82 0.80
CA LEU A 99 -6.88 13.02 -0.65
C LEU A 99 -7.52 11.80 -1.32
N TYR A 100 -7.10 10.59 -0.93
CA TYR A 100 -7.68 9.35 -1.43
C TYR A 100 -9.17 9.21 -1.07
N LYS A 101 -9.55 9.47 0.18
CA LYS A 101 -10.95 9.48 0.62
C LYS A 101 -11.80 10.49 -0.15
N ASN A 102 -11.23 11.64 -0.51
CA ASN A 102 -11.92 12.62 -1.35
C ASN A 102 -12.21 12.07 -2.75
N ILE A 103 -11.24 11.38 -3.38
CA ILE A 103 -11.46 10.71 -4.68
C ILE A 103 -12.58 9.67 -4.56
N LEU A 104 -12.51 8.79 -3.56
CA LEU A 104 -13.54 7.76 -3.35
C LEU A 104 -14.94 8.34 -3.15
N SER A 105 -15.05 9.41 -2.35
CA SER A 105 -16.31 10.13 -2.13
C SER A 105 -16.87 10.72 -3.43
N LEU A 106 -16.02 11.32 -4.26
CA LEU A 106 -16.42 11.87 -5.56
C LEU A 106 -16.85 10.78 -6.55
N LEU A 107 -16.20 9.61 -6.51
CA LEU A 107 -16.55 8.44 -7.32
C LEU A 107 -17.76 7.67 -6.77
N LYS A 108 -18.25 8.01 -5.57
CA LYS A 108 -19.31 7.29 -4.84
C LYS A 108 -18.96 5.82 -4.60
N VAL A 109 -17.67 5.51 -4.46
CA VAL A 109 -17.16 4.18 -4.16
C VAL A 109 -16.97 4.06 -2.65
N LYS A 110 -17.44 2.95 -2.06
CA LYS A 110 -17.14 2.67 -0.65
C LYS A 110 -15.66 2.28 -0.53
N PRO A 111 -14.91 2.83 0.44
CA PRO A 111 -13.55 2.37 0.68
C PRO A 111 -13.58 0.87 1.01
N SER A 112 -12.87 0.07 0.22
CA SER A 112 -12.59 -1.34 0.52
C SER A 112 -11.40 -1.50 1.46
N LEU A 113 -10.59 -0.45 1.63
CA LEU A 113 -9.56 -0.38 2.64
C LEU A 113 -10.22 -0.24 4.00
N SER A 114 -10.21 -1.32 4.78
CA SER A 114 -10.45 -1.30 6.22
C SER A 114 -9.66 -0.15 6.82
N THR A 115 -10.36 0.73 7.52
CA THR A 115 -9.80 1.93 8.12
C THR A 115 -8.60 1.60 9.01
N PRO A 116 -7.56 2.46 9.08
CA PRO A 116 -6.43 2.29 10.01
C PRO A 116 -6.83 2.21 11.49
N SER A 117 -8.09 2.49 11.84
CA SER A 117 -8.67 2.28 13.18
C SER A 117 -8.69 0.82 13.61
N ASP A 118 -8.35 -0.13 12.73
CA ASP A 118 -8.18 -1.54 13.07
C ASP A 118 -6.71 -1.89 13.37
N ILE A 119 -5.79 -0.90 13.33
CA ILE A 119 -4.34 -1.08 13.51
C ILE A 119 -3.82 -0.40 14.78
N PHE A 120 -4.60 0.50 15.40
CA PHE A 120 -4.25 1.17 16.66
C PHE A 120 -5.36 1.04 17.70
#